data_AF-A0A921GHJ4-F1
#
_entry.id   AF-A0A921GHJ4-F1
#
_cell.length_a   1.000
_cell.length_b   1.000
_cell.length_c   1.000
_cell.angle_alpha   90.00
_cell.angle_beta   90.00
_cell.angle_gamma   90.00
#
_symmetry.space_group_name_H-M   'P 1'
#
loop_
_entity.id
_entity.type
_entity.pdbx_description
1 polymer ?
#
loop_
_entity_poly.entity_id
_entity_poly.type
_entity_poly.pdbx_seq_one_letter_code
_entity_poly.pdbx_strand_id
1 'polypeptide(L)'
;MSSETRIRQHVRTALVAGALGAALAIPLAAWPTMARADATSELQSVQQQIQEGNQAYEEATARVEELQAQIDENEARIAELEAELPTQQARAEDSLRALYKMQQGTGSLVDLLLSASDFYELLSTIQYLDVIQSSNNDAIEELQASMNELDQTRFSLNSQMEEAEQEQQRAEDALAQANEARAELEAQIAAQAAAEEAERLAAIEAAQRAAEEAAAQAAAAAEDEQDATFTTESGSQAPIEVPSSPDAGNVDWSSDKAAFVAEWSARIDAYLAGSPLAGQGTTFAEAAWEYGVDPRFSPAISMIESTQGRYCFLPHNAWGWGSSSWDSWEEAIWDHVEGLAIGYGGQLTYAGAKKYCPPNADYWYAGVLANMERI
;
A
#
# COMPACT_ATOMS: atom_id res chain seq x y z
N MET A 1 25.27 -32.42 2.85
CA MET A 1 24.31 -31.33 2.65
C MET A 1 25.04 -30.04 2.99
N SER A 2 25.51 -29.34 1.96
CA SER A 2 26.40 -28.16 2.07
C SER A 2 25.62 -26.93 2.55
N SER A 3 26.28 -26.00 3.25
CA SER A 3 25.67 -24.75 3.75
C SER A 3 24.98 -23.92 2.65
N GLU A 4 25.37 -24.09 1.39
CA GLU A 4 24.76 -23.43 0.22
C GLU A 4 23.29 -23.83 0.01
N THR A 5 22.86 -25.00 0.47
CA THR A 5 21.46 -25.43 0.35
C THR A 5 20.54 -24.75 1.37
N ARG A 6 21.08 -24.22 2.49
CA ARG A 6 20.27 -23.48 3.48
C ARG A 6 19.98 -22.05 3.05
N ILE A 7 20.92 -21.39 2.37
CA ILE A 7 20.78 -19.99 1.93
C ILE A 7 19.69 -19.88 0.84
N ARG A 8 19.65 -20.83 -0.10
CA ARG A 8 18.63 -20.89 -1.16
C ARG A 8 17.19 -21.10 -0.67
N GLN A 9 16.98 -21.54 0.57
CA GLN A 9 15.65 -21.74 1.15
C GLN A 9 15.14 -20.57 1.99
N HIS A 10 16.00 -19.63 2.40
CA HIS A 10 15.58 -18.53 3.27
C HIS A 10 15.10 -17.29 2.50
N VAL A 11 15.65 -17.00 1.32
CA VAL A 11 15.20 -15.84 0.51
C VAL A 11 13.89 -16.10 -0.23
N ARG A 12 13.60 -17.36 -0.61
CA ARG A 12 12.34 -17.72 -1.31
C ARG A 12 11.15 -17.99 -0.40
N THR A 13 11.31 -17.94 0.93
CA THR A 13 10.27 -18.37 1.89
C THR A 13 10.02 -17.35 3.00
N ALA A 14 10.03 -16.05 2.66
CA ALA A 14 9.54 -14.98 3.53
C ALA A 14 8.39 -14.23 2.86
N LEU A 15 7.44 -14.99 2.30
CA LEU A 15 6.08 -14.55 2.06
C LEU A 15 5.24 -15.31 3.10
N VAL A 16 4.49 -14.57 3.92
CA VAL A 16 3.38 -15.00 4.81
C VAL A 16 3.59 -14.75 6.33
N ALA A 17 2.69 -13.91 6.82
CA ALA A 17 2.02 -13.88 8.14
C ALA A 17 2.68 -13.16 9.33
N GLY A 18 2.28 -11.90 9.51
CA GLY A 18 2.35 -11.16 10.77
C GLY A 18 0.98 -10.59 11.15
N ALA A 19 0.03 -11.44 11.55
CA ALA A 19 -1.23 -10.98 12.14
C ALA A 19 -0.99 -10.47 13.56
N LEU A 20 -1.18 -9.17 13.81
CA LEU A 20 -1.32 -8.62 15.16
C LEU A 20 -2.71 -7.98 15.33
N GLY A 21 -3.65 -8.78 15.82
CA GLY A 21 -4.92 -8.27 16.33
C GLY A 21 -4.71 -7.66 17.71
N ALA A 22 -4.74 -6.32 17.79
CA ALA A 22 -4.79 -5.59 19.05
C ALA A 22 -6.21 -5.06 19.27
N ALA A 23 -7.06 -5.87 19.91
CA ALA A 23 -8.31 -5.39 20.49
C ALA A 23 -8.02 -4.74 21.84
N LEU A 24 -8.24 -3.44 22.00
CA LEU A 24 -8.28 -2.79 23.30
C LEU A 24 -9.34 -1.69 23.37
N ALA A 25 -10.25 -1.89 24.33
CA ALA A 25 -11.48 -1.17 24.55
C ALA A 25 -11.27 0.23 25.16
N ILE A 26 -12.08 1.20 24.72
CA ILE A 26 -12.10 2.58 25.22
C ILE A 26 -13.03 2.69 26.44
N PRO A 27 -12.61 3.30 27.56
CA PRO A 27 -13.53 3.65 28.64
C PRO A 27 -14.32 4.92 28.26
N LEU A 28 -15.64 4.82 28.25
CA LEU A 28 -16.58 5.94 28.12
C LEU A 28 -16.48 6.86 29.34
N ALA A 29 -15.67 7.91 29.28
CA ALA A 29 -15.73 9.01 30.24
C ALA A 29 -15.36 10.36 29.59
N ALA A 30 -16.37 11.23 29.55
CA ALA A 30 -16.30 12.69 29.34
C ALA A 30 -15.68 13.17 28.02
N TRP A 31 -16.52 13.38 27.01
CA TRP A 31 -16.14 14.11 25.79
C TRP A 31 -16.01 15.61 26.09
N PRO A 32 -14.84 16.23 25.90
CA PRO A 32 -14.80 17.66 25.65
C PRO A 32 -15.39 17.90 24.26
N THR A 33 -16.28 18.89 24.13
CA THR A 33 -16.68 19.45 22.83
C THR A 33 -15.42 19.94 22.11
N MET A 34 -14.85 19.12 21.22
CA MET A 34 -13.80 19.57 20.32
C MET A 34 -14.41 20.61 19.38
N ALA A 35 -13.78 21.78 19.33
CA ALA A 35 -14.14 22.86 18.44
C ALA A 35 -14.06 22.37 16.99
N ARG A 36 -15.18 22.48 16.26
CA ARG A 36 -15.41 22.07 14.86
C ARG A 36 -14.59 22.84 13.82
N ALA A 37 -13.47 23.46 14.20
CA ALA A 37 -12.72 24.40 13.35
C ALA A 37 -11.54 23.77 12.59
N ASP A 38 -10.92 22.70 13.09
CA ASP A 38 -9.71 22.10 12.48
C ASP A 38 -9.91 20.67 11.94
N ALA A 39 -11.13 20.14 11.91
CA ALA A 39 -11.38 18.78 11.42
C ALA A 39 -10.93 18.55 9.96
N THR A 40 -10.87 19.59 9.11
CA THR A 40 -10.39 19.46 7.72
C THR A 40 -8.86 19.45 7.61
N SER A 41 -8.16 20.22 8.45
CA SER A 41 -6.70 20.27 8.45
C SER A 41 -6.10 19.00 9.07
N GLU A 42 -6.74 18.46 10.11
CA GLU A 42 -6.38 17.17 10.70
C GLU A 42 -6.57 16.01 9.72
N LEU A 43 -7.72 15.93 9.03
CA LEU A 43 -7.97 14.93 7.98
C LEU A 43 -6.92 14.99 6.87
N GLN A 44 -6.57 16.19 6.39
CA GLN A 44 -5.53 16.35 5.37
C GLN A 44 -4.16 15.87 5.84
N SER A 45 -3.81 16.15 7.10
CA SER A 45 -2.54 15.70 7.67
C SER A 45 -2.45 14.17 7.74
N VAL A 46 -3.50 13.50 8.22
CA VAL A 46 -3.52 12.03 8.30
C VAL A 46 -3.54 11.42 6.90
N GLN A 47 -4.29 12.02 5.97
CA GLN A 47 -4.32 11.60 4.57
C GLN A 47 -2.95 11.72 3.89
N GLN A 48 -2.18 12.74 4.22
CA GLN A 48 -0.81 12.89 3.74
C GLN A 48 0.10 11.79 4.28
N GLN A 49 -0.03 11.43 5.57
CA GLN A 49 0.75 10.34 6.17
C GLN A 49 0.46 8.98 5.52
N ILE A 50 -0.80 8.71 5.17
CA ILE A 50 -1.19 7.47 4.46
C ILE A 50 -0.49 7.41 3.09
N GLN A 51 -0.53 8.50 2.32
CA GLN A 51 0.12 8.57 1.01
C GLN A 51 1.64 8.43 1.10
N GLU A 52 2.28 9.16 2.02
CA GLU A 52 3.73 9.08 2.24
C GLU A 52 4.16 7.65 2.66
N GLY A 53 3.35 6.98 3.50
CA GLY A 53 3.58 5.59 3.88
C GLY A 53 3.41 4.61 2.73
N ASN A 54 2.36 4.76 1.91
CA ASN A 54 2.14 3.94 0.72
C ASN A 54 3.26 4.14 -0.32
N GLN A 55 3.67 5.38 -0.57
CA GLN A 55 4.78 5.67 -1.47
C GLN A 55 6.09 5.06 -0.97
N ALA A 56 6.41 5.19 0.32
CA ALA A 56 7.60 4.59 0.91
C ALA A 56 7.58 3.06 0.82
N TYR A 57 6.41 2.44 1.00
CA TYR A 57 6.21 1.01 0.82
C TYR A 57 6.48 0.56 -0.63
N GLU A 58 5.96 1.31 -1.61
CA GLU A 58 6.13 1.01 -3.03
C GLU A 58 7.58 1.17 -3.49
N GLU A 59 8.24 2.25 -3.07
CA GLU A 59 9.66 2.49 -3.36
C GLU A 59 10.55 1.37 -2.78
N ALA A 60 10.30 0.98 -1.52
CA ALA A 60 11.05 -0.09 -0.87
C ALA A 60 10.81 -1.46 -1.56
N THR A 61 9.56 -1.76 -1.91
CA THR A 61 9.21 -3.01 -2.62
C THR A 61 9.86 -3.07 -4.00
N ALA A 62 9.83 -1.98 -4.77
CA ALA A 62 10.50 -1.90 -6.07
C ALA A 62 12.02 -2.06 -5.93
N ARG A 63 12.62 -1.52 -4.86
CA ARG A 63 14.05 -1.69 -4.57
C ARG A 63 14.41 -3.14 -4.25
N VAL A 64 13.56 -3.85 -3.50
CA VAL A 64 13.72 -5.29 -3.24
C VAL A 64 13.68 -6.09 -4.55
N GLU A 65 12.76 -5.80 -5.46
CA GLU A 65 12.68 -6.46 -6.76
C GLU A 65 13.94 -6.24 -7.61
N GLU A 66 14.46 -5.01 -7.63
CA GLU A 66 15.71 -4.68 -8.32
C GLU A 66 16.91 -5.43 -7.71
N LEU A 67 17.03 -5.42 -6.38
CA LEU A 67 18.10 -6.13 -5.67
C LEU A 67 18.01 -7.64 -5.90
N GLN A 68 16.81 -8.21 -5.93
CA GLN A 68 16.64 -9.63 -6.22
C GLN A 68 17.11 -9.99 -7.64
N ALA A 69 16.87 -9.12 -8.63
CA ALA A 69 17.38 -9.32 -9.98
C ALA A 69 18.92 -9.26 -10.01
N GLN A 70 19.54 -8.34 -9.27
CA GLN A 70 21.01 -8.24 -9.17
C GLN A 70 21.62 -9.43 -8.42
N ILE A 71 20.96 -9.92 -7.37
CA ILE A 71 21.32 -11.14 -6.65
C ILE A 71 21.32 -12.33 -7.60
N ASP A 72 20.24 -12.51 -8.37
CA ASP A 72 20.12 -13.60 -9.35
C ASP A 72 21.22 -13.53 -10.43
N GLU A 73 21.55 -12.33 -10.92
CA GLU A 73 22.66 -12.11 -11.86
C GLU A 73 24.02 -12.45 -11.24
N ASN A 74 24.28 -11.99 -10.01
CA ASN A 74 25.52 -12.27 -9.28
C ASN A 74 25.67 -13.76 -8.97
N GLU A 75 24.61 -14.46 -8.58
CA GLU A 75 24.61 -15.92 -8.38
C GLU A 75 24.96 -16.66 -9.68
N ALA A 76 24.39 -16.23 -10.80
CA ALA A 76 24.70 -16.80 -12.11
C ALA A 76 26.17 -16.55 -12.50
N ARG A 77 26.68 -15.34 -12.28
CA ARG A 77 28.08 -14.99 -12.58
C ARG A 77 29.08 -15.75 -11.71
N ILE A 78 28.79 -15.93 -10.42
CA ILE A 78 29.59 -16.77 -9.52
C ILE A 78 29.65 -18.20 -10.04
N ALA A 79 28.50 -18.78 -10.43
CA ALA A 79 28.44 -20.14 -10.94
C ALA A 79 29.23 -20.31 -12.25
N GLU A 80 29.21 -19.31 -13.13
CA GLU A 80 30.02 -19.28 -14.35
C GLU A 80 31.52 -19.22 -14.03
N LEU A 81 31.94 -18.28 -13.20
CA LEU A 81 33.35 -18.13 -12.78
C LEU A 81 33.87 -19.40 -12.08
N GLU A 82 33.09 -20.01 -11.20
CA GLU A 82 33.44 -21.26 -10.53
C GLU A 82 33.58 -22.44 -11.51
N ALA A 83 32.82 -22.45 -12.60
CA ALA A 83 32.92 -23.47 -13.64
C ALA A 83 34.17 -23.26 -14.53
N GLU A 84 34.55 -22.01 -14.80
CA GLU A 84 35.71 -21.67 -15.63
C GLU A 84 37.04 -21.76 -14.88
N LEU A 85 37.04 -21.45 -13.58
CA LEU A 85 38.23 -21.38 -12.72
C LEU A 85 39.14 -22.62 -12.83
N PRO A 86 38.65 -23.87 -12.79
CA PRO A 86 39.52 -25.05 -12.92
C PRO A 86 40.28 -25.09 -14.24
N THR A 87 39.66 -24.64 -15.33
CA THR A 87 40.30 -24.59 -16.66
C THR A 87 41.36 -23.49 -16.70
N GLN A 88 41.06 -22.32 -16.15
CA GLN A 88 42.01 -21.21 -16.07
C GLN A 88 43.19 -21.55 -15.15
N GLN A 89 42.93 -22.21 -14.01
CA GLN A 89 43.96 -22.74 -13.11
C GLN A 89 44.91 -23.68 -13.85
N ALA A 90 44.39 -24.65 -14.60
CA ALA A 90 45.21 -25.57 -15.39
C ALA A 90 46.07 -24.85 -16.44
N ARG A 91 45.54 -23.83 -17.12
CA ARG A 91 46.29 -23.03 -18.08
C ARG A 91 47.42 -22.23 -17.41
N ALA A 92 47.13 -21.60 -16.27
CA ALA A 92 48.14 -20.87 -15.51
C ALA A 92 49.24 -21.81 -14.98
N GLU A 93 48.89 -22.99 -14.48
CA GLU A 93 49.86 -24.02 -14.07
C GLU A 93 50.79 -24.45 -15.22
N ASP A 94 50.23 -24.66 -16.42
CA ASP A 94 51.00 -25.01 -17.61
C ASP A 94 51.93 -23.87 -18.04
N SER A 95 51.47 -22.62 -18.01
CA SER A 95 52.28 -21.42 -18.24
C SER A 95 53.43 -21.30 -17.24
N LEU A 96 53.16 -21.48 -15.94
CA LEU A 96 54.18 -21.48 -14.88
C LEU A 96 55.21 -22.60 -15.06
N ARG A 97 54.77 -23.80 -15.45
CA ARG A 97 55.64 -24.93 -15.76
C ARG A 97 56.53 -24.62 -16.97
N ALA A 98 56.00 -23.96 -17.99
CA ALA A 98 56.77 -23.54 -19.17
C ALA A 98 57.83 -22.48 -18.81
N LEU A 99 57.45 -21.46 -18.03
CA LEU A 99 58.36 -20.43 -17.51
C LEU A 99 59.50 -21.07 -16.69
N TYR A 100 59.18 -21.99 -15.79
CA TYR A 100 60.17 -22.72 -14.98
C TYR A 100 61.17 -23.52 -15.85
N LYS A 101 60.68 -24.27 -16.84
CA LYS A 101 61.53 -25.07 -17.74
C LYS A 101 62.45 -24.19 -18.61
N MET A 102 61.98 -23.01 -18.99
CA MET A 102 62.78 -22.07 -19.78
C MET A 102 63.90 -21.43 -18.95
N GLN A 103 63.67 -21.25 -17.65
CA GLN A 103 64.56 -20.54 -16.73
C GLN A 103 65.54 -21.47 -15.95
N GLN A 104 65.71 -22.72 -16.37
CA GLN A 104 66.60 -23.73 -15.72
C GLN A 104 68.11 -23.37 -15.64
N GLY A 105 68.52 -22.13 -15.96
CA GLY A 105 69.86 -21.60 -15.77
C GLY A 105 70.00 -20.49 -14.71
N THR A 106 68.91 -19.97 -14.14
CA THR A 106 68.93 -18.90 -13.13
C THR A 106 68.00 -19.28 -11.98
N GLY A 107 68.52 -19.72 -10.83
CA GLY A 107 67.75 -20.29 -9.70
C GLY A 107 66.74 -19.36 -8.98
N SER A 108 66.33 -18.25 -9.61
CA SER A 108 65.53 -17.18 -9.02
C SER A 108 64.03 -17.48 -8.87
N LEU A 109 63.43 -18.29 -9.76
CA LEU A 109 61.98 -18.57 -9.72
C LEU A 109 61.58 -19.52 -8.59
N VAL A 110 62.45 -20.47 -8.21
CA VAL A 110 62.16 -21.42 -7.13
C VAL A 110 62.22 -20.72 -5.77
N ASP A 111 63.19 -19.83 -5.60
CA ASP A 111 63.29 -18.98 -4.39
C ASP A 111 62.07 -18.05 -4.28
N LEU A 112 61.58 -17.51 -5.41
CA LEU A 112 60.36 -16.72 -5.45
C LEU A 112 59.12 -17.55 -5.08
N LEU A 113 58.97 -18.75 -5.64
CA LEU A 113 57.86 -19.65 -5.35
C LEU A 113 57.82 -20.08 -3.87
N LEU A 114 58.99 -20.26 -3.26
CA LEU A 114 59.13 -20.60 -1.84
C LEU A 114 59.00 -19.39 -0.91
N SER A 115 59.14 -18.17 -1.44
CA SER A 115 59.01 -16.92 -0.70
C SER A 115 57.58 -16.35 -0.70
N ALA A 116 56.73 -16.74 -1.64
CA ALA A 116 55.33 -16.29 -1.69
C ALA A 116 54.50 -16.99 -0.60
N SER A 117 53.70 -16.21 0.13
CA SER A 117 52.85 -16.70 1.23
C SER A 117 51.60 -17.42 0.71
N ASP A 118 51.11 -17.00 -0.46
CA ASP A 118 49.98 -17.60 -1.15
C ASP A 118 50.13 -17.47 -2.68
N PHE A 119 49.21 -18.12 -3.39
CA PHE A 119 49.21 -18.13 -4.85
C PHE A 119 48.96 -16.74 -5.45
N TYR A 120 48.24 -15.85 -4.77
CA TYR A 120 47.98 -14.49 -5.24
C TYR A 120 49.23 -13.59 -5.15
N GLU A 121 49.99 -13.72 -4.06
CA GLU A 121 51.29 -13.06 -3.88
C GLU A 121 52.33 -13.58 -4.89
N LEU A 122 52.27 -14.89 -5.20
CA LEU A 122 53.07 -15.51 -6.26
C LEU A 122 52.75 -14.91 -7.63
N LEU A 123 51.47 -14.88 -8.02
CA LEU A 123 51.05 -14.32 -9.32
C LEU A 123 51.43 -12.84 -9.45
N SER A 124 51.19 -12.05 -8.41
CA SER A 124 51.51 -10.61 -8.38
C SER A 124 53.01 -10.36 -8.53
N THR A 125 53.85 -11.19 -7.89
CA THR A 125 55.31 -11.01 -8.00
C THR A 125 55.86 -11.46 -9.35
N ILE A 126 55.23 -12.45 -9.99
CA ILE A 126 55.57 -12.88 -11.35
C ILE A 126 55.20 -11.79 -12.37
N GLN A 127 54.05 -11.13 -12.21
CA GLN A 127 53.65 -9.99 -13.07
C GLN A 127 54.66 -8.83 -12.99
N TYR A 128 55.22 -8.58 -11.80
CA TYR A 128 56.22 -7.52 -11.62
C TYR A 128 57.57 -7.82 -12.29
N LEU A 129 57.89 -9.10 -12.53
CA LEU A 129 59.21 -9.51 -13.00
C LEU A 129 59.40 -9.51 -14.53
N ASP A 130 58.42 -9.07 -15.33
CA ASP A 130 58.48 -8.89 -16.80
C ASP A 130 59.39 -9.90 -17.53
N VAL A 131 59.18 -11.20 -17.28
CA VAL A 131 59.94 -12.26 -17.93
C VAL A 131 59.27 -12.59 -19.28
N ILE A 132 59.84 -11.99 -20.33
CA ILE A 132 59.58 -12.14 -21.78
C ILE A 132 58.79 -13.42 -22.19
N GLN A 133 57.46 -13.35 -22.24
CA GLN A 133 56.55 -13.94 -23.25
C GLN A 133 55.08 -13.58 -22.95
N SER A 134 54.41 -12.87 -23.87
CA SER A 134 53.01 -12.42 -23.73
C SER A 134 52.03 -13.54 -23.38
N SER A 135 52.04 -14.67 -24.11
CA SER A 135 51.00 -15.71 -23.94
C SER A 135 51.04 -16.47 -22.61
N ASN A 136 52.21 -16.55 -21.97
CA ASN A 136 52.33 -17.22 -20.67
C ASN A 136 51.83 -16.31 -19.54
N ASN A 137 51.97 -14.99 -19.71
CA ASN A 137 51.44 -14.00 -18.78
C ASN A 137 49.93 -13.84 -18.95
N ASP A 138 49.40 -13.91 -20.18
CA ASP A 138 47.96 -13.79 -20.46
C ASP A 138 47.12 -14.78 -19.63
N ALA A 139 47.56 -16.05 -19.51
CA ALA A 139 46.84 -17.07 -18.73
C ALA A 139 46.89 -16.83 -17.21
N ILE A 140 47.98 -16.24 -16.72
CA ILE A 140 48.15 -15.86 -15.31
C ILE A 140 47.29 -14.65 -14.97
N GLU A 141 47.25 -13.66 -15.89
CA GLU A 141 46.41 -12.46 -15.77
C GLU A 141 44.93 -12.79 -15.83
N GLU A 142 44.51 -13.68 -16.75
CA GLU A 142 43.12 -14.16 -16.87
C GLU A 142 42.65 -14.86 -15.58
N LEU A 143 43.51 -15.70 -14.99
CA LEU A 143 43.20 -16.36 -13.72
C LEU A 143 43.09 -15.37 -12.55
N GLN A 144 44.05 -14.44 -12.44
CA GLN A 144 44.01 -13.42 -11.40
C GLN A 144 42.77 -12.53 -11.55
N ALA A 145 42.43 -12.13 -12.78
CA ALA A 145 41.23 -11.36 -13.08
C ALA A 145 39.97 -12.10 -12.65
N SER A 146 39.85 -13.39 -12.98
CA SER A 146 38.66 -14.19 -12.63
C SER A 146 38.56 -14.44 -11.13
N MET A 147 39.68 -14.61 -10.41
CA MET A 147 39.68 -14.70 -8.95
C MET A 147 39.24 -13.38 -8.30
N ASN A 148 39.77 -12.25 -8.78
CA ASN A 148 39.39 -10.92 -8.30
C ASN A 148 37.91 -10.63 -8.59
N GLU A 149 37.42 -10.99 -9.78
CA GLU A 149 36.02 -10.83 -10.15
C GLU A 149 35.15 -11.70 -9.24
N LEU A 150 35.49 -12.97 -9.01
CA LEU A 150 34.73 -13.84 -8.11
C LEU A 150 34.63 -13.27 -6.69
N ASP A 151 35.73 -12.75 -6.14
CA ASP A 151 35.73 -12.13 -4.81
C ASP A 151 34.88 -10.85 -4.77
N GLN A 152 34.95 -10.01 -5.81
CA GLN A 152 34.11 -8.81 -5.94
C GLN A 152 32.64 -9.16 -6.09
N THR A 153 32.29 -10.13 -6.94
CA THR A 153 30.91 -10.58 -7.14
C THR A 153 30.34 -11.18 -5.86
N ARG A 154 31.11 -11.97 -5.10
CA ARG A 154 30.68 -12.50 -3.80
C ARG A 154 30.49 -11.39 -2.76
N PHE A 155 31.36 -10.40 -2.73
CA PHE A 155 31.21 -9.24 -1.85
C PHE A 155 29.94 -8.45 -2.20
N SER A 156 29.72 -8.18 -3.49
CA SER A 156 28.54 -7.48 -3.99
C SER A 156 27.26 -8.26 -3.69
N LEU A 157 27.26 -9.57 -3.90
CA LEU A 157 26.14 -10.45 -3.58
C LEU A 157 25.75 -10.34 -2.10
N ASN A 158 26.72 -10.45 -1.20
CA ASN A 158 26.46 -10.35 0.24
C ASN A 158 25.91 -8.96 0.63
N SER A 159 26.49 -7.89 0.09
CA SER A 159 26.00 -6.53 0.31
C SER A 159 24.58 -6.32 -0.21
N GLN A 160 24.24 -6.86 -1.38
CA GLN A 160 22.89 -6.74 -1.95
C GLN A 160 21.86 -7.56 -1.18
N MET A 161 22.26 -8.73 -0.66
CA MET A 161 21.39 -9.51 0.23
C MET A 161 21.06 -8.75 1.52
N GLU A 162 22.06 -8.11 2.14
CA GLU A 162 21.84 -7.28 3.33
C GLU A 162 20.98 -6.05 3.02
N GLU A 163 21.20 -5.39 1.88
CA GLU A 163 20.36 -4.27 1.42
C GLU A 163 18.91 -4.72 1.17
N ALA A 164 18.71 -5.90 0.57
CA ALA A 164 17.38 -6.44 0.31
C ALA A 164 16.62 -6.75 1.61
N GLU A 165 17.30 -7.30 2.63
CA GLU A 165 16.71 -7.49 3.96
C GLU A 165 16.32 -6.16 4.62
N GLN A 166 17.15 -5.12 4.47
CA GLN A 166 16.85 -3.78 5.02
C GLN A 166 15.66 -3.12 4.31
N GLU A 167 15.60 -3.20 2.98
CA GLU A 167 14.48 -2.65 2.20
C GLU A 167 13.19 -3.43 2.43
N GLN A 168 13.27 -4.74 2.67
CA GLN A 168 12.11 -5.54 3.11
C GLN A 168 11.57 -5.03 4.46
N GLN A 169 12.43 -4.83 5.45
CA GLN A 169 12.01 -4.28 6.75
C GLN A 169 11.42 -2.88 6.59
N ARG A 170 12.02 -2.04 5.72
CA ARG A 170 11.51 -0.70 5.44
C ARG A 170 10.11 -0.74 4.82
N ALA A 171 9.84 -1.68 3.91
CA ALA A 171 8.51 -1.88 3.36
C ALA A 171 7.51 -2.28 4.46
N GLU A 172 7.86 -3.24 5.32
CA GLU A 172 7.00 -3.66 6.44
C GLU A 172 6.69 -2.50 7.41
N ASP A 173 7.71 -1.71 7.76
CA ASP A 173 7.56 -0.56 8.65
C ASP A 173 6.68 0.54 8.01
N ALA A 174 6.87 0.83 6.72
CA ALA A 174 6.07 1.80 5.98
C ALA A 174 4.60 1.38 5.90
N LEU A 175 4.34 0.10 5.63
CA LEU A 175 2.98 -0.45 5.61
C LEU A 175 2.33 -0.38 7.00
N ALA A 176 3.08 -0.69 8.06
CA ALA A 176 2.59 -0.59 9.42
C ALA A 176 2.21 0.85 9.80
N GLN A 177 3.06 1.83 9.43
CA GLN A 177 2.78 3.26 9.65
C GLN A 177 1.54 3.74 8.88
N ALA A 178 1.41 3.36 7.61
CA ALA A 178 0.22 3.68 6.82
C ALA A 178 -1.05 3.09 7.45
N ASN A 179 -0.98 1.87 7.96
CA ASN A 179 -2.10 1.21 8.63
C ASN A 179 -2.45 1.83 9.99
N GLU A 180 -1.45 2.27 10.75
CA GLU A 180 -1.69 3.03 11.99
C GLU A 180 -2.40 4.36 11.69
N ALA A 181 -1.95 5.10 10.66
CA ALA A 181 -2.60 6.33 10.23
C ALA A 181 -4.05 6.10 9.74
N ARG A 182 -4.31 5.01 9.01
CA ARG A 182 -5.67 4.59 8.62
C ARG A 182 -6.55 4.29 9.83
N ALA A 183 -6.04 3.58 10.82
CA ALA A 183 -6.77 3.27 12.04
C ALA A 183 -7.06 4.52 12.89
N GLU A 184 -6.10 5.46 12.95
CA GLU A 184 -6.30 6.76 13.59
C GLU A 184 -7.40 7.56 12.88
N LEU A 185 -7.37 7.60 11.54
CA LEU A 185 -8.39 8.26 10.72
C LEU A 185 -9.78 7.69 11.01
N GLU A 186 -9.92 6.36 10.99
CA GLU A 186 -11.18 5.68 11.27
C GLU A 186 -11.68 5.99 12.69
N ALA A 187 -10.79 6.00 13.69
CA ALA A 187 -11.15 6.34 15.07
C ALA A 187 -11.63 7.80 15.19
N GLN A 188 -10.97 8.75 14.50
CA GLN A 188 -11.38 10.15 14.47
C GLN A 188 -12.76 10.30 13.81
N ILE A 189 -13.00 9.63 12.69
CA ILE A 189 -14.29 9.63 11.98
C ILE A 189 -15.40 9.06 12.87
N ALA A 190 -15.14 7.92 13.54
CA ALA A 190 -16.09 7.30 14.45
C ALA A 190 -16.43 8.21 15.65
N ALA A 191 -15.42 8.88 16.21
CA ALA A 191 -15.62 9.84 17.30
C ALA A 191 -16.46 11.05 16.86
N GLN A 192 -16.20 11.58 15.65
CA GLN A 192 -17.01 12.66 15.08
C GLN A 192 -18.45 12.22 14.83
N ALA A 193 -18.67 11.04 14.26
CA ALA A 193 -20.01 10.50 14.02
C ALA A 193 -20.80 10.33 15.33
N ALA A 194 -20.16 9.80 16.37
CA ALA A 194 -20.76 9.64 17.69
C ALA A 194 -21.11 10.99 18.34
N ALA A 195 -20.25 12.00 18.17
CA ALA A 195 -20.52 13.36 18.64
C ALA A 195 -21.71 14.01 17.90
N GLU A 196 -21.78 13.88 16.57
CA GLU A 196 -22.91 14.39 15.79
C GLU A 196 -24.23 13.68 16.12
N GLU A 197 -24.21 12.37 16.36
CA GLU A 197 -25.39 11.64 16.79
C GLU A 197 -25.87 12.08 18.18
N ALA A 198 -24.95 12.29 19.12
CA ALA A 198 -25.30 12.82 20.44
C ALA A 198 -25.92 14.22 20.35
N GLU A 199 -25.38 15.09 19.48
CA GLU A 199 -25.96 16.42 19.22
C GLU A 199 -27.37 16.32 18.61
N ARG A 200 -27.57 15.41 17.64
CA ARG A 200 -28.88 15.17 17.02
C ARG A 200 -29.91 14.72 18.06
N LEU A 201 -29.56 13.76 18.91
CA LEU A 201 -30.45 13.27 19.97
C LEU A 201 -30.79 14.39 20.96
N ALA A 202 -29.81 15.20 21.38
CA ALA A 202 -30.04 16.34 22.25
C ALA A 202 -30.95 17.40 21.62
N ALA A 203 -30.83 17.65 20.31
CA ALA A 203 -31.70 18.57 19.57
C ALA A 203 -33.14 18.06 19.48
N ILE A 204 -33.35 16.75 19.27
CA ILE A 204 -34.68 16.12 19.28
C ILE A 204 -35.32 16.25 20.67
N GLU A 205 -34.58 15.93 21.74
CA GLU A 205 -35.08 16.07 23.11
C GLU A 205 -35.40 17.53 23.47
N ALA A 206 -34.61 18.50 22.99
CA ALA A 206 -34.89 19.92 23.17
C ALA A 206 -36.15 20.36 22.41
N ALA A 207 -36.35 19.90 21.18
CA ALA A 207 -37.53 20.20 20.38
C ALA A 207 -38.80 19.57 20.98
N GLN A 208 -38.71 18.34 21.50
CA GLN A 208 -39.81 17.68 22.21
C GLN A 208 -40.22 18.47 23.46
N ARG A 209 -39.25 18.89 24.29
CA ARG A 209 -39.54 19.73 25.47
C ARG A 209 -40.16 21.07 25.10
N ALA A 210 -39.67 21.74 24.06
CA ALA A 210 -40.25 22.99 23.59
C ALA A 210 -41.69 22.80 23.07
N ALA A 211 -41.98 21.70 22.39
CA ALA A 211 -43.33 21.36 21.93
C ALA A 211 -44.28 21.06 23.09
N GLU A 212 -43.82 20.33 24.12
CA GLU A 212 -44.59 20.07 25.35
C GLU A 212 -44.88 21.37 26.12
N GLU A 213 -43.90 22.26 26.26
CA GLU A 213 -44.08 23.57 26.91
C GLU A 213 -45.06 24.46 26.12
N ALA A 214 -44.97 24.50 24.79
CA ALA A 214 -45.90 25.22 23.94
C ALA A 214 -47.33 24.66 24.02
N ALA A 215 -47.48 23.33 24.06
CA ALA A 215 -48.77 22.68 24.24
C ALA A 215 -49.38 22.98 25.62
N ALA A 216 -48.57 22.99 26.69
CA ALA A 216 -49.02 23.36 28.03
C ALA A 216 -49.47 24.83 28.11
N GLN A 217 -48.74 25.75 27.47
CA GLN A 217 -49.12 27.16 27.39
C GLN A 217 -50.41 27.37 26.56
N ALA A 218 -50.56 26.65 25.45
CA ALA A 218 -51.78 26.69 24.63
C ALA A 218 -53.00 26.13 25.39
N ALA A 219 -52.83 25.05 26.16
CA ALA A 219 -53.88 24.49 27.00
C ALA A 219 -54.29 25.45 28.13
N ALA A 220 -53.33 26.16 28.74
CA ALA A 220 -53.60 27.18 29.74
C ALA A 220 -54.29 28.44 29.15
N ALA A 221 -54.01 28.78 27.89
CA ALA A 221 -54.68 29.88 27.18
C ALA A 221 -56.08 29.49 26.65
N ALA A 222 -56.35 28.20 26.45
CA ALA A 222 -57.63 27.68 25.98
C ALA A 222 -58.70 27.55 27.08
N GLU A 223 -58.40 27.88 28.34
CA GLU A 223 -59.43 27.98 29.40
C GLU A 223 -60.37 29.19 29.24
N ASP A 224 -60.16 30.08 28.26
CA ASP A 224 -60.99 31.29 28.07
C ASP A 224 -61.85 31.35 26.78
N GLU A 225 -61.71 30.47 25.78
CA GLU A 225 -62.63 30.47 24.62
C GLU A 225 -62.92 29.06 24.08
N GLN A 226 -64.21 28.68 24.15
CA GLN A 226 -64.79 27.48 23.57
C GLN A 226 -64.96 27.61 22.04
N ASP A 227 -64.78 26.45 21.37
CA ASP A 227 -65.39 26.02 20.10
C ASP A 227 -64.58 26.19 18.80
N ALA A 228 -63.95 25.08 18.36
CA ALA A 228 -64.00 24.58 16.97
C ALA A 228 -63.20 23.27 16.82
N THR A 229 -63.87 22.23 16.33
CA THR A 229 -63.30 20.92 16.02
C THR A 229 -62.70 20.91 14.60
N PHE A 230 -61.48 20.39 14.44
CA PHE A 230 -60.92 20.05 13.13
C PHE A 230 -60.15 18.73 13.20
N THR A 231 -60.50 17.80 12.31
CA THR A 231 -59.84 16.51 12.07
C THR A 231 -58.91 16.60 10.86
N THR A 232 -57.67 16.11 11.00
CA THR A 232 -56.70 15.97 9.89
C THR A 232 -56.71 14.56 9.32
N GLU A 233 -56.59 14.47 8.00
CA GLU A 233 -56.45 13.25 7.21
C GLU A 233 -55.01 12.72 7.30
N SER A 234 -54.87 11.43 7.57
CA SER A 234 -53.61 10.76 7.89
C SER A 234 -52.59 10.84 6.73
N GLY A 235 -51.60 11.72 6.88
CA GLY A 235 -50.37 11.73 6.08
C GLY A 235 -49.29 10.91 6.75
N SER A 236 -49.28 9.60 6.53
CA SER A 236 -48.20 8.72 7.00
C SER A 236 -46.92 8.99 6.19
N GLN A 237 -46.01 9.82 6.69
CA GLN A 237 -44.59 9.68 6.38
C GLN A 237 -44.03 8.64 7.36
N ALA A 238 -43.76 7.44 6.87
CA ALA A 238 -42.98 6.47 7.61
C ALA A 238 -41.56 7.03 7.76
N PRO A 239 -41.01 7.15 8.99
CA PRO A 239 -39.60 7.40 9.16
C PRO A 239 -38.86 6.25 8.48
N ILE A 240 -37.99 6.55 7.52
CA ILE A 240 -37.02 5.55 7.08
C ILE A 240 -36.07 5.38 8.27
N GLU A 241 -36.22 4.27 9.00
CA GLU A 241 -35.22 3.86 9.97
C GLU A 241 -33.93 3.59 9.18
N VAL A 242 -33.01 4.56 9.24
CA VAL A 242 -31.63 4.34 8.80
C VAL A 242 -31.10 3.21 9.68
N PRO A 243 -30.75 2.04 9.13
CA PRO A 243 -30.24 0.94 9.93
C PRO A 243 -29.02 1.44 10.73
N SER A 244 -29.02 1.14 12.02
CA SER A 244 -27.89 1.41 12.91
C SER A 244 -26.72 0.53 12.48
N SER A 245 -25.91 1.04 11.54
CA SER A 245 -24.64 0.48 11.08
C SER A 245 -24.68 -1.00 10.64
N PRO A 246 -24.92 -1.31 9.36
CA PRO A 246 -24.56 -2.61 8.82
C PRO A 246 -23.05 -2.69 8.55
N ASP A 247 -22.44 -3.76 9.05
CA ASP A 247 -21.03 -4.11 8.91
C ASP A 247 -20.80 -4.67 7.50
N ALA A 248 -20.31 -3.82 6.58
CA ALA A 248 -19.88 -4.27 5.25
C ALA A 248 -18.68 -5.24 5.33
N GLY A 249 -18.13 -5.49 6.52
CA GLY A 249 -16.86 -6.16 6.73
C GLY A 249 -15.72 -5.16 6.66
N ASN A 250 -14.78 -5.26 7.60
CA ASN A 250 -13.61 -4.39 7.64
C ASN A 250 -12.71 -4.66 6.44
N VAL A 251 -12.13 -3.60 5.86
CA VAL A 251 -11.15 -3.74 4.77
C VAL A 251 -9.83 -4.20 5.39
N ASP A 252 -9.30 -5.33 4.91
CA ASP A 252 -7.99 -5.80 5.35
C ASP A 252 -6.89 -5.04 4.61
N TRP A 253 -6.23 -4.14 5.34
CA TRP A 253 -5.09 -3.35 4.85
C TRP A 253 -3.73 -3.98 5.21
N SER A 254 -3.73 -5.14 5.88
CA SER A 254 -2.50 -5.80 6.34
C SER A 254 -1.85 -6.69 5.28
N SER A 255 -2.56 -6.97 4.18
CA SER A 255 -2.00 -7.66 3.01
C SER A 255 -1.08 -6.74 2.21
N ASP A 256 -0.18 -7.33 1.42
CA ASP A 256 0.59 -6.56 0.43
C ASP A 256 -0.33 -5.93 -0.65
N LYS A 257 0.16 -4.88 -1.31
CA LYS A 257 -0.60 -4.15 -2.33
C LYS A 257 -1.11 -5.06 -3.44
N ALA A 258 -0.30 -6.02 -3.89
CA ALA A 258 -0.67 -6.89 -5.01
C ALA A 258 -1.83 -7.82 -4.64
N ALA A 259 -1.80 -8.40 -3.44
CA ALA A 259 -2.90 -9.20 -2.91
C ALA A 259 -4.18 -8.36 -2.72
N PHE A 260 -4.05 -7.16 -2.13
CA PHE A 260 -5.15 -6.22 -1.96
C PHE A 260 -5.80 -5.87 -3.31
N VAL A 261 -4.98 -5.43 -4.27
CA VAL A 261 -5.45 -5.05 -5.60
C VAL A 261 -6.10 -6.24 -6.31
N ALA A 262 -5.51 -7.44 -6.24
CA ALA A 262 -6.08 -8.62 -6.88
C ALA A 262 -7.45 -9.00 -6.31
N GLU A 263 -7.62 -8.96 -4.98
CA GLU A 263 -8.91 -9.24 -4.33
C GLU A 263 -9.97 -8.22 -4.77
N TRP A 264 -9.67 -6.94 -4.59
CA TRP A 264 -10.65 -5.89 -4.82
C TRP A 264 -10.96 -5.66 -6.29
N SER A 265 -9.96 -5.83 -7.18
CA SER A 265 -10.19 -5.80 -8.62
C SER A 265 -11.27 -6.78 -9.04
N ALA A 266 -11.15 -8.04 -8.59
CA ALA A 266 -12.09 -9.09 -8.98
C ALA A 266 -13.52 -8.82 -8.47
N ARG A 267 -13.65 -8.34 -7.24
CA ARG A 267 -14.94 -7.98 -6.62
C ARG A 267 -15.60 -6.80 -7.33
N ILE A 268 -14.83 -5.74 -7.56
CA ILE A 268 -15.31 -4.53 -8.22
C ILE A 268 -15.68 -4.81 -9.67
N ASP A 269 -14.86 -5.57 -10.43
CA ASP A 269 -15.19 -5.92 -11.81
C ASP A 269 -16.46 -6.78 -11.91
N ALA A 270 -16.67 -7.70 -10.97
CA ALA A 270 -17.90 -8.48 -10.91
C ALA A 270 -19.12 -7.57 -10.67
N TYR A 271 -18.99 -6.57 -9.80
CA TYR A 271 -20.03 -5.58 -9.52
C TYR A 271 -20.31 -4.64 -10.70
N LEU A 272 -19.26 -4.23 -11.42
CA LEU A 272 -19.35 -3.30 -12.56
C LEU A 272 -19.68 -4.00 -13.89
N ALA A 273 -19.81 -5.32 -13.91
CA ALA A 273 -20.01 -6.10 -15.12
C ALA A 273 -21.21 -5.59 -15.97
N GLY A 274 -20.95 -5.30 -17.24
CA GLY A 274 -21.96 -4.82 -18.19
C GLY A 274 -22.32 -3.33 -18.07
N SER A 275 -21.59 -2.58 -17.24
CA SER A 275 -21.64 -1.12 -17.17
C SER A 275 -20.56 -0.46 -18.05
N PRO A 276 -20.66 0.85 -18.30
CA PRO A 276 -19.57 1.63 -18.90
C PRO A 276 -18.25 1.63 -18.11
N LEU A 277 -18.29 1.35 -16.80
CA LEU A 277 -17.11 1.20 -15.93
C LEU A 277 -16.56 -0.24 -15.88
N ALA A 278 -17.10 -1.17 -16.66
CA ALA A 278 -16.62 -2.56 -16.64
C ALA A 278 -15.12 -2.66 -17.00
N GLY A 279 -14.36 -3.43 -16.22
CA GLY A 279 -12.91 -3.60 -16.40
C GLY A 279 -12.06 -2.55 -15.67
N GLN A 280 -12.67 -1.64 -14.91
CA GLN A 280 -11.97 -0.63 -14.11
C GLN A 280 -11.67 -1.09 -12.67
N GLY A 281 -11.92 -2.37 -12.34
CA GLY A 281 -11.74 -2.89 -10.98
C GLY A 281 -10.33 -2.65 -10.43
N THR A 282 -9.29 -2.88 -11.24
CA THR A 282 -7.90 -2.61 -10.86
C THR A 282 -7.64 -1.14 -10.59
N THR A 283 -8.11 -0.24 -11.45
CA THR A 283 -7.95 1.21 -11.26
C THR A 283 -8.61 1.68 -9.96
N PHE A 284 -9.81 1.19 -9.65
CA PHE A 284 -10.46 1.50 -8.37
C PHE A 284 -9.68 0.96 -7.17
N ALA A 285 -9.18 -0.27 -7.25
CA ALA A 285 -8.44 -0.89 -6.16
C ALA A 285 -7.09 -0.20 -5.92
N GLU A 286 -6.37 0.17 -6.97
CA GLU A 286 -5.10 0.90 -6.88
C GLU A 286 -5.29 2.30 -6.30
N ALA A 287 -6.29 3.05 -6.78
CA ALA A 287 -6.61 4.36 -6.24
C ALA A 287 -7.06 4.27 -4.77
N ALA A 288 -7.87 3.26 -4.43
CA ALA A 288 -8.29 3.01 -3.06
C ALA A 288 -7.11 2.69 -2.14
N TRP A 289 -6.15 1.90 -2.62
CA TRP A 289 -4.92 1.64 -1.90
C TRP A 289 -4.13 2.93 -1.62
N GLU A 290 -3.85 3.67 -2.69
CA GLU A 290 -3.03 4.88 -2.64
C GLU A 290 -3.58 5.90 -1.64
N TYR A 291 -4.89 6.11 -1.67
CA TYR A 291 -5.54 7.11 -0.84
C TYR A 291 -6.17 6.55 0.45
N GLY A 292 -6.03 5.26 0.74
CA GLY A 292 -6.62 4.65 1.94
C GLY A 292 -8.15 4.77 2.01
N VAL A 293 -8.81 4.73 0.85
CA VAL A 293 -10.27 4.81 0.73
C VAL A 293 -10.85 3.40 0.72
N ASP A 294 -12.01 3.18 1.35
CA ASP A 294 -12.72 1.91 1.22
C ASP A 294 -12.96 1.61 -0.28
N PRO A 295 -12.40 0.50 -0.82
CA PRO A 295 -12.44 0.20 -2.25
C PRO A 295 -13.85 0.03 -2.81
N ARG A 296 -14.86 -0.17 -1.94
CA ARG A 296 -16.26 -0.27 -2.34
C ARG A 296 -16.92 1.09 -2.50
N PHE A 297 -16.41 2.12 -1.84
CA PHE A 297 -17.10 3.39 -1.67
C PHE A 297 -17.31 4.13 -2.99
N SER A 298 -16.25 4.36 -3.75
CA SER A 298 -16.35 5.05 -5.04
C SER A 298 -17.18 4.26 -6.09
N PRO A 299 -16.99 2.95 -6.28
CA PRO A 299 -17.86 2.16 -7.17
C PRO A 299 -19.34 2.19 -6.75
N ALA A 300 -19.63 2.12 -5.45
CA ALA A 300 -21.01 2.17 -4.95
C ALA A 300 -21.69 3.53 -5.22
N ILE A 301 -20.96 4.64 -5.04
CA ILE A 301 -21.46 5.98 -5.39
C ILE A 301 -21.79 6.05 -6.89
N SER A 302 -20.95 5.48 -7.75
CA SER A 302 -21.17 5.52 -9.21
C SER A 302 -22.51 4.89 -9.62
N MET A 303 -22.96 3.86 -8.89
CA MET A 303 -24.28 3.25 -9.10
C MET A 303 -25.42 4.20 -8.75
N ILE A 304 -25.33 4.86 -7.61
CA ILE A 304 -26.35 5.79 -7.12
C ILE A 304 -26.48 7.00 -8.03
N GLU A 305 -25.36 7.51 -8.54
CA GLU A 305 -25.31 8.79 -9.25
C GLU A 305 -25.58 8.66 -10.76
N SER A 306 -25.13 7.56 -11.38
CA SER A 306 -25.23 7.42 -12.84
C SER A 306 -25.50 6.00 -13.32
N THR A 307 -25.85 5.07 -12.42
CA THR A 307 -25.95 3.64 -12.75
C THR A 307 -24.63 3.13 -13.37
N GLN A 308 -23.53 3.36 -12.66
CA GLN A 308 -22.17 2.94 -13.02
C GLN A 308 -21.70 3.52 -14.36
N GLY A 309 -21.96 4.81 -14.59
CA GLY A 309 -21.54 5.54 -15.79
C GLY A 309 -22.53 5.48 -16.95
N ARG A 310 -23.69 4.84 -16.80
CA ARG A 310 -24.69 4.70 -17.89
C ARG A 310 -25.41 6.01 -18.19
N TYR A 311 -25.62 6.85 -17.17
CA TYR A 311 -26.33 8.11 -17.27
C TYR A 311 -25.53 9.25 -16.67
N CYS A 312 -24.39 9.56 -17.28
CA CYS A 312 -23.55 10.68 -16.86
C CYS A 312 -24.10 12.02 -17.36
N PHE A 313 -24.05 13.04 -16.48
CA PHE A 313 -24.35 14.42 -16.85
C PHE A 313 -23.24 15.05 -17.72
N LEU A 314 -21.98 14.70 -17.46
CA LEU A 314 -20.80 15.13 -18.22
C LEU A 314 -19.91 13.92 -18.58
N PRO A 315 -19.05 14.03 -19.61
CA PRO A 315 -18.15 12.94 -19.99
C PRO A 315 -17.32 12.42 -18.82
N HIS A 316 -17.29 11.10 -18.68
CA HIS A 316 -16.60 10.36 -17.63
C HIS A 316 -16.95 10.76 -16.18
N ASN A 317 -18.09 11.41 -15.95
CA ASN A 317 -18.56 11.77 -14.60
C ASN A 317 -19.59 10.76 -14.08
N ALA A 318 -19.11 9.63 -13.56
CA ALA A 318 -19.98 8.58 -13.03
C ALA A 318 -20.60 8.91 -11.66
N TRP A 319 -20.10 9.95 -10.98
CA TRP A 319 -20.47 10.24 -9.59
C TRP A 319 -21.26 11.53 -9.41
N GLY A 320 -21.66 12.18 -10.51
CA GLY A 320 -22.33 13.48 -10.46
C GLY A 320 -21.49 14.55 -9.76
N TRP A 321 -20.17 14.38 -9.74
CA TRP A 321 -19.28 15.18 -8.90
C TRP A 321 -19.02 16.53 -9.56
N GLY A 322 -19.50 17.59 -8.90
CA GLY A 322 -19.34 18.97 -9.35
C GLY A 322 -19.83 19.19 -10.79
N SER A 323 -19.22 20.18 -11.46
CA SER A 323 -19.39 20.41 -12.90
C SER A 323 -18.16 19.92 -13.67
N SER A 324 -17.61 18.78 -13.25
CA SER A 324 -16.36 18.22 -13.77
C SER A 324 -16.60 17.21 -14.90
N SER A 325 -15.60 17.08 -15.77
CA SER A 325 -15.49 16.08 -16.83
C SER A 325 -14.04 15.68 -17.01
N TRP A 326 -13.80 14.46 -17.46
CA TRP A 326 -12.44 13.91 -17.64
C TRP A 326 -12.26 13.32 -19.03
N ASP A 327 -11.00 13.15 -19.45
CA ASP A 327 -10.67 12.58 -20.74
C ASP A 327 -10.82 11.05 -20.74
N SER A 328 -10.76 10.40 -19.57
CA SER A 328 -10.92 8.95 -19.41
C SER A 328 -11.60 8.56 -18.10
N TRP A 329 -12.09 7.32 -18.01
CA TRP A 329 -12.57 6.75 -16.75
C TRP A 329 -11.45 6.65 -15.72
N GLU A 330 -10.24 6.30 -16.15
CA GLU A 330 -9.10 6.11 -15.27
C GLU A 330 -8.76 7.40 -14.51
N GLU A 331 -8.57 8.50 -15.24
CA GLU A 331 -8.37 9.84 -14.67
C GLU A 331 -9.50 10.22 -13.70
N ALA A 332 -10.75 9.97 -14.10
CA ALA A 332 -11.90 10.31 -13.28
C ALA A 332 -11.98 9.50 -11.98
N ILE A 333 -11.56 8.24 -12.01
CA ILE A 333 -11.52 7.36 -10.82
C ILE A 333 -10.47 7.87 -9.84
N TRP A 334 -9.25 8.13 -10.31
CA TRP A 334 -8.17 8.64 -9.49
C TRP A 334 -8.56 9.95 -8.79
N ASP A 335 -9.07 10.93 -9.55
CA ASP A 335 -9.53 12.22 -9.00
C ASP A 335 -10.67 12.06 -7.99
N HIS A 336 -11.63 11.17 -8.27
CA HIS A 336 -12.77 10.97 -7.37
C HIS A 336 -12.35 10.34 -6.05
N VAL A 337 -11.50 9.32 -6.11
CA VAL A 337 -11.02 8.61 -4.91
C VAL A 337 -10.14 9.53 -4.06
N GLU A 338 -9.25 10.31 -4.66
CA GLU A 338 -8.49 11.36 -3.95
C GLU A 338 -9.44 12.35 -3.26
N GLY A 339 -10.45 12.82 -3.99
CA GLY A 339 -11.47 13.74 -3.47
C GLY A 339 -12.26 13.16 -2.29
N LEU A 340 -12.57 11.86 -2.31
CA LEU A 340 -13.18 11.16 -1.19
C LEU A 340 -12.27 11.07 0.03
N ALA A 341 -10.98 10.82 -0.19
CA ALA A 341 -10.00 10.72 0.88
C ALA A 341 -9.87 12.08 1.60
N ILE A 342 -9.56 13.14 0.84
CA ILE A 342 -9.35 14.49 1.36
C ILE A 342 -10.64 15.11 1.90
N GLY A 343 -11.76 14.89 1.20
CA GLY A 343 -13.01 15.60 1.47
C GLY A 343 -13.94 14.89 2.45
N TYR A 344 -13.83 13.56 2.57
CA TYR A 344 -14.84 12.71 3.21
C TYR A 344 -14.22 11.64 4.14
N GLY A 345 -12.89 11.57 4.25
CA GLY A 345 -12.21 10.63 5.13
C GLY A 345 -12.17 9.20 4.59
N GLY A 346 -12.43 9.00 3.29
CA GLY A 346 -12.27 7.72 2.61
C GLY A 346 -13.28 6.62 2.99
N GLN A 347 -14.23 6.90 3.88
CA GLN A 347 -15.25 5.93 4.31
C GLN A 347 -16.65 6.50 4.19
N LEU A 348 -17.64 5.62 4.04
CA LEU A 348 -19.05 6.03 4.03
C LEU A 348 -19.49 6.45 5.44
N THR A 349 -19.78 7.74 5.60
CA THR A 349 -20.31 8.30 6.85
C THR A 349 -21.61 9.05 6.58
N TYR A 350 -22.48 9.11 7.57
CA TYR A 350 -23.71 9.90 7.45
C TYR A 350 -23.42 11.41 7.35
N ALA A 351 -22.37 11.89 8.04
CA ALA A 351 -21.87 13.25 7.88
C ALA A 351 -21.41 13.53 6.45
N GLY A 352 -20.65 12.60 5.86
CA GLY A 352 -20.23 12.63 4.47
C GLY A 352 -21.41 12.66 3.50
N ALA A 353 -22.45 11.85 3.74
CA ALA A 353 -23.68 11.87 2.94
C ALA A 353 -24.41 13.22 2.99
N LYS A 354 -24.51 13.86 4.16
CA LYS A 354 -25.06 15.23 4.31
C LYS A 354 -24.26 16.28 3.53
N LYS A 355 -22.95 16.08 3.38
CA LYS A 355 -22.07 16.95 2.58
C LYS A 355 -22.20 16.67 1.08
N TYR A 356 -22.25 15.39 0.70
CA TYR A 356 -22.28 14.94 -0.69
C TYR A 356 -23.64 15.20 -1.36
N CYS A 357 -24.74 14.80 -0.71
CA CYS A 357 -26.10 14.94 -1.22
C CYS A 357 -27.03 15.58 -0.18
N PRO A 358 -26.86 16.89 0.14
CA PRO A 358 -27.61 17.55 1.22
C PRO A 358 -29.14 17.41 1.14
N PRO A 359 -29.79 17.49 -0.05
CA PRO A 359 -31.25 17.39 -0.13
C PRO A 359 -31.83 16.02 0.21
N ASN A 360 -31.06 14.93 0.04
CA ASN A 360 -31.55 13.54 0.12
C ASN A 360 -30.56 12.60 0.85
N ALA A 361 -29.84 13.12 1.85
CA ALA A 361 -28.73 12.43 2.50
C ALA A 361 -29.08 11.03 3.04
N ASP A 362 -30.28 10.86 3.61
CA ASP A 362 -30.75 9.56 4.14
C ASP A 362 -30.84 8.49 3.06
N TYR A 363 -31.50 8.84 1.95
CA TYR A 363 -31.67 7.93 0.81
C TYR A 363 -30.32 7.63 0.14
N TRP A 364 -29.48 8.65 0.00
CA TRP A 364 -28.15 8.50 -0.59
C TRP A 364 -27.28 7.58 0.26
N TYR A 365 -27.20 7.81 1.58
CA TYR A 365 -26.42 7.00 2.51
C TYR A 365 -26.85 5.54 2.46
N ALA A 366 -28.17 5.28 2.60
CA ALA A 366 -28.70 3.92 2.55
C ALA A 366 -28.46 3.24 1.19
N GLY A 367 -28.56 4.00 0.10
CA GLY A 367 -28.31 3.50 -1.25
C GLY A 367 -26.86 3.13 -1.49
N VAL A 368 -25.91 3.98 -1.10
CA VAL A 368 -24.48 3.70 -1.24
C VAL A 368 -24.10 2.50 -0.39
N LEU A 369 -24.55 2.46 0.88
CA LEU A 369 -24.30 1.35 1.79
C LEU A 369 -24.79 0.01 1.24
N ALA A 370 -26.03 -0.04 0.74
CA ALA A 370 -26.60 -1.24 0.13
C ALA A 370 -25.86 -1.69 -1.14
N ASN A 371 -25.11 -0.80 -1.80
CA ASN A 371 -24.26 -1.15 -2.92
C ASN A 371 -22.86 -1.57 -2.48
N MET A 372 -22.30 -0.99 -1.43
CA MET A 372 -21.05 -1.45 -0.83
C MET A 372 -21.16 -2.90 -0.34
N GLU A 373 -22.30 -3.29 0.25
CA GLU A 373 -22.57 -4.68 0.67
C GLU A 373 -22.64 -5.70 -0.49
N ARG A 374 -22.78 -5.23 -1.74
CA ARG A 374 -22.86 -6.09 -2.94
C ARG A 374 -21.52 -6.32 -3.61
N ILE A 375 -20.48 -5.58 -3.19
CA ILE A 375 -19.09 -5.67 -3.68
C ILE A 375 -18.31 -6.53 -2.69
#